data_AF-A0A7X7DVR1-F1
#
_entry.id   AF-A0A7X7DVR1-F1
#
_cell.length_a   1.000
_cell.length_b   1.000
_cell.length_c   1.000
_cell.angle_alpha   90.00
_cell.angle_beta   90.00
_cell.angle_gamma   90.00
#
_symmetry.space_group_name_H-M   'P 1'
#
loop_
_entity.id
_entity.type
_entity.pdbx_description
1 polymer ?
#
loop_
_entity_poly.entity_id
_entity_poly.type
_entity_poly.pdbx_seq_one_letter_code
_entity_poly.pdbx_strand_id
1 'polypeptide(L)'
;DNSVETTAPLGPKEGLTVVYTWPKGIVTPPTIPFYIRFFEKYAFHFIVALPVLLGILYALLWLRWGKDPSMPAIIPLFSASAGRTPGFLRYVRRMGMDNTCFAADILNLAVKGHLVIEELTTEQLAKRSGATGFFGSLAARMAGKTYALKRTESPAPVSPAEKALFSALFAYNKNEILLRQENHSILGKARDRVKDQYKKSGKDLFSKNTLLWLSGLLIPILGCLLLVLGQQEEIGTILGVATGTGTVAAFLLKHSVLTFKEDRGFFKKLFKKFIPALFALLIAVSLFAVFGGGMVFIPLVALANAALIVVFNELMTIRTPKGNEVLAEAEGLTMYMGTAEKRRLEMFNPPEETPEVFEALLPYAFALGVAETWANRFEDKLKEQQYQPTWYTGANLASFYTGSGIASVTSAVSSSIASASVAPGSSSGSGGGGSSGGGGGGGGGGGW
;
A
#
# COMPACT_ATOMS: atom_id res chain seq x y z
N ASP A 1 -34.67 -13.80 70.74
CA ASP A 1 -34.96 -14.85 69.72
C ASP A 1 -34.94 -14.33 68.29
N ASN A 2 -34.89 -13.00 68.03
CA ASN A 2 -34.83 -12.41 66.68
C ASN A 2 -35.84 -13.03 65.71
N SER A 3 -36.97 -13.47 66.24
CA SER A 3 -38.04 -14.11 65.49
C SER A 3 -38.76 -13.04 64.69
N VAL A 4 -38.98 -13.33 63.41
CA VAL A 4 -39.80 -12.49 62.53
C VAL A 4 -41.04 -13.30 62.21
N GLU A 5 -42.18 -12.79 62.66
CA GLU A 5 -43.48 -13.40 62.44
C GLU A 5 -44.37 -12.45 61.66
N THR A 6 -45.17 -13.01 60.77
CA THR A 6 -46.19 -12.28 60.02
C THR A 6 -47.39 -12.03 60.92
N THR A 7 -47.92 -10.80 60.93
CA THR A 7 -49.12 -10.45 61.71
C THR A 7 -50.42 -11.00 61.12
N ALA A 8 -50.37 -11.59 59.92
CA ALA A 8 -51.49 -12.21 59.22
C ALA A 8 -50.97 -13.34 58.29
N PRO A 9 -51.81 -14.35 57.96
CA PRO A 9 -51.42 -15.41 57.01
C PRO A 9 -51.20 -14.84 55.61
N LEU A 10 -50.09 -15.22 54.98
CA LEU A 10 -49.76 -14.83 53.60
C LEU A 10 -50.61 -15.62 52.59
N GLY A 11 -51.16 -14.92 51.60
CA GLY A 11 -51.92 -15.50 50.50
C GLY A 11 -51.04 -16.17 49.43
N PRO A 12 -51.64 -16.88 48.46
CA PRO A 12 -50.90 -17.45 47.33
C PRO A 12 -50.14 -16.36 46.56
N LYS A 13 -48.82 -16.53 46.40
CA LYS A 13 -47.87 -15.57 45.79
C LYS A 13 -47.48 -14.35 46.63
N GLU A 14 -47.86 -14.29 47.90
CA GLU A 14 -47.29 -13.32 48.85
C GLU A 14 -46.03 -13.88 49.50
N GLY A 15 -45.03 -13.03 49.74
CA GLY A 15 -43.76 -13.43 50.35
C GLY A 15 -43.31 -12.41 51.39
N LEU A 16 -42.69 -12.90 52.47
CA LEU A 16 -42.02 -12.06 53.45
C LEU A 16 -40.53 -11.96 53.09
N THR A 17 -40.03 -10.74 52.87
CA THR A 17 -38.59 -10.48 52.74
C THR A 17 -38.10 -9.75 53.98
N VAL A 18 -37.18 -10.37 54.72
CA VAL A 18 -36.53 -9.76 55.87
C VAL A 18 -35.15 -9.27 55.45
N VAL A 19 -34.88 -7.98 55.61
CA VAL A 19 -33.57 -7.39 55.35
C VAL A 19 -32.91 -7.04 56.68
N TYR A 20 -31.79 -7.69 56.98
CA TYR A 20 -30.95 -7.33 58.11
C TYR A 20 -29.78 -6.46 57.63
N THR A 21 -29.53 -5.35 58.33
CA THR A 21 -28.36 -4.49 58.10
C THR A 21 -27.56 -4.36 59.39
N TRP A 22 -26.24 -4.40 59.28
CA TRP A 22 -25.33 -4.27 60.42
C TRP A 22 -24.26 -3.21 60.13
N PRO A 23 -23.76 -2.49 61.15
CA PRO A 23 -22.59 -1.62 61.04
C PRO A 23 -21.36 -2.34 60.45
N LYS A 24 -20.55 -1.59 59.68
CA LYS A 24 -19.30 -2.10 59.08
C LYS A 24 -18.35 -2.59 60.18
N GLY A 25 -17.84 -3.81 60.05
CA GLY A 25 -16.87 -4.40 60.99
C GLY A 25 -17.41 -5.54 61.87
N ILE A 26 -18.72 -5.80 61.86
CA ILE A 26 -19.33 -6.93 62.60
C ILE A 26 -19.08 -8.27 61.87
N VAL A 27 -19.12 -8.25 60.53
CA VAL A 27 -18.81 -9.40 59.68
C VAL A 27 -17.38 -9.28 59.18
N THR A 28 -16.56 -10.29 59.40
CA THR A 28 -15.19 -10.34 58.86
C THR A 28 -15.26 -10.35 57.33
N PRO A 29 -14.50 -9.47 56.65
CA PRO A 29 -14.46 -9.48 55.19
C PRO A 29 -13.91 -10.83 54.70
N PRO A 30 -14.33 -11.30 53.52
CA PRO A 30 -13.80 -12.54 52.96
C PRO A 30 -12.27 -12.46 52.84
N THR A 31 -11.59 -13.55 53.17
CA THR A 31 -10.12 -13.65 53.16
C THR A 31 -9.53 -13.38 51.77
N ILE A 32 -10.30 -13.66 50.72
CA ILE A 32 -9.91 -13.42 49.32
C ILE A 32 -10.65 -12.18 48.82
N PRO A 33 -9.93 -11.14 48.37
CA PRO A 33 -10.50 -9.96 47.76
C PRO A 33 -11.42 -10.26 46.57
N PHE A 34 -12.44 -9.42 46.38
CA PHE A 34 -13.44 -9.58 45.32
C PHE A 34 -12.82 -9.67 43.91
N TYR A 35 -11.79 -8.87 43.60
CA TYR A 35 -11.18 -8.86 42.26
C TYR A 35 -10.56 -10.21 41.90
N ILE A 36 -9.99 -10.93 42.86
CA ILE A 36 -9.43 -12.28 42.65
C ILE A 36 -10.58 -13.25 42.32
N ARG A 37 -11.63 -13.26 43.14
CA ARG A 37 -12.83 -14.09 42.90
C ARG A 37 -13.53 -13.77 41.58
N PHE A 38 -13.51 -12.50 41.17
CA PHE A 38 -14.03 -12.07 39.88
C PHE A 38 -13.25 -12.76 38.75
N PHE A 39 -11.92 -12.72 38.77
CA PHE A 39 -11.11 -13.34 37.73
C PHE A 39 -11.18 -14.88 37.79
N GLU A 40 -11.22 -15.50 38.96
CA GLU A 40 -11.46 -16.95 39.08
C GLU A 40 -12.74 -17.40 38.34
N LYS A 41 -13.82 -16.62 38.45
CA LYS A 41 -15.11 -16.97 37.85
C LYS A 41 -15.29 -16.46 36.42
N TYR A 42 -14.73 -15.29 36.09
CA TYR A 42 -15.05 -14.54 34.87
C TYR A 42 -13.84 -14.24 33.98
N ALA A 43 -12.64 -14.76 34.25
CA ALA A 43 -11.45 -14.54 33.41
C ALA A 43 -11.70 -14.84 31.93
N PHE A 44 -12.40 -15.93 31.60
CA PHE A 44 -12.74 -16.25 30.22
C PHE A 44 -13.53 -15.13 29.53
N HIS A 45 -14.61 -14.66 30.15
CA HIS A 45 -15.45 -13.59 29.61
C HIS A 45 -14.67 -12.28 29.49
N PHE A 46 -13.83 -11.98 30.48
CA PHE A 46 -12.95 -10.82 30.46
C PHE A 46 -11.97 -10.86 29.28
N ILE A 47 -11.33 -12.01 29.03
CA ILE A 47 -10.36 -12.19 27.93
C ILE A 47 -11.06 -12.04 26.58
N VAL A 48 -12.23 -12.65 26.40
CA VAL A 48 -13.02 -12.53 25.16
C VAL A 48 -13.51 -11.10 24.94
N ALA A 49 -13.75 -10.32 26.00
CA ALA A 49 -14.15 -8.93 25.88
C ALA A 49 -13.02 -7.98 25.41
N LEU A 50 -11.75 -8.32 25.62
CA LEU A 50 -10.61 -7.46 25.24
C LEU A 50 -10.58 -7.06 23.75
N PRO A 51 -10.68 -7.98 22.77
CA PRO A 51 -10.70 -7.61 21.35
C PRO A 51 -11.96 -6.83 20.97
N VAL A 52 -13.09 -7.07 21.65
CA VAL A 52 -14.33 -6.31 21.43
C VAL A 52 -14.12 -4.86 21.90
N LEU A 53 -13.57 -4.66 23.10
CA LEU A 53 -13.26 -3.34 23.64
C LEU A 53 -12.23 -2.60 22.78
N LEU A 54 -11.19 -3.30 22.32
CA LEU A 54 -10.20 -2.76 21.40
C LEU A 54 -10.85 -2.34 20.07
N GLY A 55 -11.71 -3.19 19.50
CA GLY A 55 -12.44 -2.91 18.28
C GLY A 55 -13.37 -1.71 18.42
N ILE A 56 -14.10 -1.59 19.52
CA ILE A 56 -14.95 -0.44 19.83
C ILE A 56 -14.11 0.84 19.93
N LEU A 57 -13.02 0.81 20.70
CA LEU A 57 -12.12 1.96 20.84
C LEU A 57 -11.58 2.40 19.47
N TYR A 58 -11.05 1.47 18.68
CA TYR A 58 -10.53 1.79 17.36
C TYR A 58 -11.62 2.27 16.39
N ALA A 59 -12.83 1.70 16.43
CA ALA A 59 -13.95 2.17 15.63
C ALA A 59 -14.32 3.62 16.00
N LEU A 60 -14.37 3.96 17.28
CA LEU A 60 -14.62 5.34 17.74
C LEU A 60 -13.51 6.30 17.30
N LEU A 61 -12.25 5.90 17.42
CA LEU A 61 -11.11 6.68 16.96
C LEU A 61 -11.16 6.88 15.43
N TRP A 62 -11.48 5.84 14.68
CA TRP A 62 -11.58 5.90 13.22
C TRP A 62 -12.76 6.74 12.75
N LEU A 63 -13.93 6.62 13.37
CA LEU A 63 -15.10 7.44 13.03
C LEU A 63 -14.85 8.93 13.20
N ARG A 64 -13.98 9.31 14.15
CA ARG A 64 -13.69 10.71 14.48
C ARG A 64 -12.44 11.27 13.79
N TRP A 65 -11.40 10.46 13.55
CA TRP A 65 -10.11 10.92 13.01
C TRP A 65 -9.59 10.10 11.83
N GLY A 66 -10.22 8.98 11.48
CA GLY A 66 -9.79 8.08 10.41
C GLY A 66 -10.47 8.31 9.06
N LYS A 67 -11.38 9.28 8.95
CA LYS A 67 -12.00 9.69 7.69
C LYS A 67 -11.23 10.85 7.08
N ASP A 68 -10.95 10.76 5.77
CA ASP A 68 -10.38 11.86 5.01
C ASP A 68 -11.30 13.11 5.12
N PRO A 69 -10.73 14.32 5.22
CA PRO A 69 -11.51 15.56 5.24
C PRO A 69 -12.29 15.73 3.92
N SER A 70 -13.26 16.63 3.89
CA SER A 70 -14.02 16.91 2.66
C SER A 70 -13.08 17.30 1.51
N MET A 71 -13.31 16.71 0.33
CA MET A 71 -12.60 17.10 -0.89
C MET A 71 -13.02 18.51 -1.32
N PRO A 72 -12.08 19.37 -1.74
CA PRO A 72 -12.43 20.62 -2.40
C PRO A 72 -13.09 20.36 -3.76
N ALA A 73 -13.74 21.38 -4.33
CA ALA A 73 -14.38 21.25 -5.64
C ALA A 73 -13.35 20.87 -6.72
N ILE A 74 -13.64 19.80 -7.46
CA ILE A 74 -12.81 19.34 -8.57
C ILE A 74 -13.13 20.20 -9.79
N ILE A 75 -12.15 20.95 -10.26
CA ILE A 75 -12.24 21.74 -11.49
C ILE A 75 -11.34 21.12 -12.56
N PRO A 76 -11.74 21.11 -13.84
CA PRO A 76 -10.87 20.68 -14.92
C PRO A 76 -9.60 21.54 -14.97
N LEU A 77 -8.43 20.88 -15.01
CA LEU A 77 -7.14 21.56 -15.12
C LEU A 77 -6.45 21.15 -16.42
N PHE A 78 -5.96 22.15 -17.16
CA PHE A 78 -5.29 21.97 -18.45
C PHE A 78 -3.79 21.66 -18.31
N SER A 79 -3.21 21.93 -17.15
CA SER A 79 -1.80 21.69 -16.85
C SER A 79 -1.61 21.36 -15.37
N ALA A 80 -0.57 20.57 -15.08
CA ALA A 80 -0.15 20.34 -13.71
C ALA A 80 0.52 21.59 -13.14
N SER A 81 0.30 21.84 -11.86
CA SER A 81 0.97 22.94 -11.15
C SER A 81 2.49 22.76 -11.12
N ALA A 82 3.20 23.88 -11.06
CA ALA A 82 4.65 23.92 -11.16
C ALA A 82 5.32 23.00 -10.12
N GLY A 83 6.20 22.12 -10.61
CA GLY A 83 7.03 21.24 -9.78
C GLY A 83 6.37 19.93 -9.33
N ARG A 84 5.07 19.71 -9.61
CA ARG A 84 4.41 18.43 -9.33
C ARG A 84 4.64 17.46 -10.50
N THR A 85 5.42 16.41 -10.26
CA THR A 85 5.70 15.38 -11.27
C THR A 85 4.50 14.43 -11.43
N PRO A 86 4.34 13.77 -12.58
CA PRO A 86 3.24 12.82 -12.79
C PRO A 86 3.28 11.66 -11.77
N GLY A 87 4.46 11.15 -11.43
CA GLY A 87 4.59 10.14 -10.41
C GLY A 87 4.22 10.64 -9.01
N PHE A 88 4.44 11.92 -8.71
CA PHE A 88 4.07 12.52 -7.42
C PHE A 88 2.56 12.67 -7.28
N LEU A 89 1.85 13.09 -8.33
CA LEU A 89 0.37 13.14 -8.29
C LEU A 89 -0.22 11.76 -8.05
N ARG A 90 0.32 10.73 -8.71
CA ARG A 90 -0.07 9.34 -8.45
C ARG A 90 0.27 8.90 -7.02
N TYR A 91 1.42 9.31 -6.50
CA TYR A 91 1.83 9.02 -5.12
C TYR A 91 0.83 9.58 -4.10
N VAL A 92 0.33 10.80 -4.32
CA VAL A 92 -0.73 11.40 -3.50
C VAL A 92 -2.04 10.65 -3.64
N ARG A 93 -2.44 10.32 -4.87
CA ARG A 93 -3.66 9.55 -5.15
C ARG A 93 -3.63 8.15 -4.54
N ARG A 94 -2.47 7.48 -4.52
CA ARG A 94 -2.30 6.13 -3.96
C ARG A 94 -1.83 6.09 -2.50
N MET A 95 -1.56 7.24 -1.87
CA MET A 95 -0.94 7.34 -0.52
C MET A 95 0.35 6.50 -0.41
N GLY A 96 1.08 6.33 -1.51
CA GLY A 96 2.18 5.37 -1.61
C GLY A 96 2.82 5.33 -2.99
N MET A 97 4.06 4.85 -3.05
CA MET A 97 4.82 4.77 -4.30
C MET A 97 4.67 3.37 -4.89
N ASP A 98 4.20 3.29 -6.14
CA ASP A 98 4.20 2.07 -6.94
C ASP A 98 5.15 2.17 -8.14
N ASN A 99 5.27 1.10 -8.92
CA ASN A 99 6.14 1.07 -10.09
C ASN A 99 5.71 2.07 -11.17
N THR A 100 4.39 2.36 -11.25
CA THR A 100 3.83 3.32 -12.20
C THR A 100 4.23 4.75 -11.84
N CYS A 101 4.34 5.12 -10.56
CA CYS A 101 4.91 6.40 -10.14
C CYS A 101 6.31 6.60 -10.73
N PHE A 102 7.17 5.58 -10.56
CA PHE A 102 8.55 5.65 -11.04
C PHE A 102 8.64 5.68 -12.57
N ALA A 103 7.87 4.83 -13.26
CA ALA A 103 7.83 4.80 -14.72
C ALA A 103 7.28 6.10 -15.30
N ALA A 104 6.27 6.71 -14.67
CA ALA A 104 5.72 8.00 -15.11
C ALA A 104 6.74 9.14 -15.02
N ASP A 105 7.56 9.19 -13.96
CA ASP A 105 8.63 10.19 -13.86
C ASP A 105 9.75 9.97 -14.89
N ILE A 106 10.08 8.71 -15.22
CA ILE A 106 11.01 8.39 -16.32
C ILE A 106 10.43 8.85 -17.66
N LEU A 107 9.16 8.57 -17.91
CA LEU A 107 8.45 9.02 -19.11
C LEU A 107 8.40 10.56 -19.18
N ASN A 108 8.23 11.25 -18.05
CA ASN A 108 8.25 12.70 -17.99
C ASN A 108 9.62 13.29 -18.35
N LEU A 109 10.70 12.68 -17.86
CA LEU A 109 12.06 13.05 -18.27
C LEU A 109 12.29 12.81 -19.77
N ALA A 110 11.69 11.76 -20.32
CA ALA A 110 11.79 11.46 -21.75
C ALA A 110 11.11 12.53 -22.61
N VAL A 111 9.87 12.86 -22.26
CA VAL A 111 9.09 13.93 -22.91
C VAL A 111 9.77 15.29 -22.79
N LYS A 112 10.39 15.60 -21.66
CA LYS A 112 11.20 16.83 -21.49
C LYS A 112 12.54 16.81 -22.25
N GLY A 113 12.88 15.71 -22.91
CA GLY A 113 14.10 15.57 -23.71
C GLY A 113 15.39 15.32 -22.92
N HIS A 114 15.31 15.03 -21.61
CA HIS A 114 16.51 14.68 -20.83
C HIS A 114 16.99 13.25 -21.07
N LEU A 115 16.11 12.39 -21.60
CA LEU A 115 16.46 11.04 -22.00
C LEU A 115 15.59 10.59 -23.18
N VAL A 116 16.00 9.54 -23.86
CA VAL A 116 15.21 8.88 -24.91
C VAL A 116 15.05 7.41 -24.55
N ILE A 117 13.84 6.89 -24.74
CA ILE A 117 13.51 5.48 -24.54
C ILE A 117 13.67 4.76 -25.87
N GLU A 118 14.69 3.93 -26.00
CA GLU A 118 14.98 3.16 -27.22
C GLU A 118 14.48 1.72 -27.05
N GLU A 119 13.55 1.28 -27.89
CA GLU A 119 13.18 -0.13 -28.05
C GLU A 119 14.26 -0.86 -28.85
N LEU A 120 14.87 -1.87 -28.22
CA LEU A 120 15.93 -2.65 -28.84
C LEU A 120 15.34 -3.84 -29.59
N THR A 121 15.76 -3.99 -30.85
CA THR A 121 15.55 -5.23 -31.60
C THR A 121 16.33 -6.38 -30.98
N THR A 122 15.92 -7.62 -31.25
CA THR A 122 16.61 -8.82 -30.76
C THR A 122 18.10 -8.85 -31.13
N GLU A 123 18.45 -8.38 -32.33
CA GLU A 123 19.83 -8.32 -32.80
C GLU A 123 20.66 -7.26 -32.08
N GLN A 124 20.11 -6.05 -31.92
CA GLN A 124 20.75 -4.97 -31.16
C GLN A 124 20.94 -5.38 -29.70
N LEU A 125 19.95 -6.08 -29.13
CA LEU A 125 20.02 -6.62 -27.79
C LEU A 125 21.14 -7.65 -27.65
N ALA A 126 21.23 -8.62 -28.55
CA ALA A 126 22.28 -9.63 -28.55
C ALA A 126 23.68 -9.01 -28.65
N LYS A 127 23.84 -7.97 -29.47
CA LYS A 127 25.10 -7.22 -29.61
C LYS A 127 25.45 -6.44 -28.35
N ARG A 128 24.49 -5.71 -27.76
CA ARG A 128 24.71 -4.88 -26.56
C ARG A 128 24.84 -5.70 -25.27
N SER A 129 24.23 -6.87 -25.19
CA SER A 129 24.35 -7.77 -24.04
C SER A 129 25.52 -8.74 -24.12
N GLY A 130 26.34 -8.69 -25.18
CA GLY A 130 27.45 -9.62 -25.39
C GLY A 130 27.03 -11.08 -25.64
N ALA A 131 25.74 -11.33 -25.93
CA ALA A 131 25.18 -12.65 -26.11
C ALA A 131 25.17 -13.02 -27.61
N THR A 132 26.35 -13.24 -28.18
CA THR A 132 26.50 -13.63 -29.59
C THR A 132 26.36 -15.15 -29.76
N GLY A 133 25.69 -15.60 -30.83
CA GLY A 133 25.46 -17.02 -31.13
C GLY A 133 24.01 -17.50 -30.97
N PHE A 134 23.73 -18.75 -31.36
CA PHE A 134 22.37 -19.34 -31.43
C PHE A 134 21.62 -19.30 -30.09
N PHE A 135 22.29 -19.61 -28.97
CA PHE A 135 21.66 -19.55 -27.63
C PHE A 135 21.43 -18.11 -27.15
N GLY A 136 22.30 -17.17 -27.54
CA GLY A 136 22.14 -15.75 -27.22
C GLY A 136 20.97 -15.11 -27.96
N SER A 137 20.80 -15.45 -29.26
CA SER A 137 19.64 -15.00 -30.04
C SER A 137 18.34 -15.64 -29.56
N LEU A 138 18.34 -16.92 -29.18
CA LEU A 138 17.19 -17.58 -28.57
C LEU A 138 16.79 -16.91 -27.24
N ALA A 139 17.76 -16.65 -26.35
CA ALA A 139 17.52 -15.95 -25.08
C ALA A 139 16.98 -14.53 -25.30
N ALA A 140 17.50 -13.81 -26.29
CA ALA A 140 17.00 -12.48 -26.65
C ALA A 140 15.56 -12.52 -27.20
N ARG A 141 15.18 -13.56 -27.97
CA ARG A 141 13.79 -13.76 -28.44
C ARG A 141 12.84 -14.09 -27.29
N MET A 142 13.32 -14.84 -26.30
CA MET A 142 12.56 -15.20 -25.10
C MET A 142 12.45 -14.06 -24.08
N ALA A 143 13.38 -13.09 -24.11
CA ALA A 143 13.38 -11.93 -23.20
C ALA A 143 12.30 -10.88 -23.52
N GLY A 144 11.63 -10.99 -24.67
CA GLY A 144 10.60 -10.04 -25.10
C GLY A 144 11.15 -8.66 -25.44
N LYS A 145 10.27 -7.66 -25.51
CA LYS A 145 10.63 -6.26 -25.78
C LYS A 145 11.53 -5.72 -24.68
N THR A 146 12.73 -5.27 -25.04
CA THR A 146 13.69 -4.66 -24.12
C THR A 146 13.91 -3.20 -24.49
N TYR A 147 14.13 -2.37 -23.48
CA TYR A 147 14.30 -0.94 -23.66
C TYR A 147 15.64 -0.47 -23.10
N ALA A 148 16.19 0.60 -23.66
CA ALA A 148 17.33 1.33 -23.15
C ALA A 148 16.95 2.78 -22.87
N LEU A 149 17.49 3.34 -21.78
CA LEU A 149 17.40 4.76 -21.48
C LEU A 149 18.71 5.43 -21.92
N LYS A 150 18.64 6.28 -22.94
CA LYS A 150 19.78 7.07 -23.43
C LYS A 150 19.71 8.48 -22.88
N ARG A 151 20.83 8.99 -22.36
CA ARG A 151 20.94 10.36 -21.86
C ARG A 151 20.94 11.34 -23.03
N THR A 152 20.16 12.41 -22.88
CA THR A 152 20.14 13.55 -23.80
C THR A 152 20.29 14.85 -23.00
N GLU A 153 20.84 15.88 -23.62
CA GLU A 153 20.91 17.21 -23.00
C GLU A 153 19.72 18.04 -23.46
N SER A 154 18.95 18.53 -22.50
CA SER A 154 17.80 19.39 -22.75
C SER A 154 17.85 20.58 -21.80
N PRO A 155 17.53 21.80 -22.27
CA PRO A 155 17.45 23.00 -21.44
C PRO A 155 16.16 23.05 -20.60
N ALA A 156 15.25 22.08 -20.76
CA ALA A 156 13.97 22.08 -20.07
C ALA A 156 14.13 22.05 -18.53
N PRO A 157 13.24 22.73 -17.78
CA PRO A 157 13.32 22.78 -16.33
C PRO A 157 12.98 21.42 -15.69
N VAL A 158 13.83 20.99 -14.76
CA VAL A 158 13.63 19.77 -13.96
C VAL A 158 13.20 20.11 -12.53
N SER A 159 12.20 19.37 -12.04
CA SER A 159 11.80 19.41 -10.63
C SER A 159 12.87 18.79 -9.73
N PRO A 160 12.83 19.02 -8.40
CA PRO A 160 13.75 18.37 -7.47
C PRO A 160 13.72 16.84 -7.53
N ALA A 161 12.54 16.24 -7.74
CA ALA A 161 12.37 14.80 -7.88
C ALA A 161 12.96 14.29 -9.20
N GLU A 162 12.74 15.00 -10.31
CA GLU A 162 13.32 14.70 -11.63
C GLU A 162 14.84 14.82 -11.62
N LYS A 163 15.38 15.84 -10.96
CA LYS A 163 16.83 16.00 -10.77
C LYS A 163 17.42 14.85 -9.95
N ALA A 164 16.73 14.42 -8.90
CA ALA A 164 17.13 13.27 -8.09
C ALA A 164 17.09 11.96 -8.90
N LEU A 165 16.07 11.79 -9.75
CA LEU A 165 15.95 10.66 -10.68
C LEU A 165 17.08 10.64 -11.71
N PHE A 166 17.25 11.74 -12.45
CA PHE A 166 18.22 11.86 -13.53
C PHE A 166 19.66 11.64 -13.05
N SER A 167 20.04 12.29 -11.94
CA SER A 167 21.37 12.14 -11.34
C SER A 167 21.64 10.75 -10.76
N ALA A 168 20.60 9.99 -10.43
CA ALA A 168 20.73 8.62 -9.94
C ALA A 168 20.86 7.61 -11.08
N LEU A 169 20.09 7.81 -12.15
CA LEU A 169 20.15 6.99 -13.35
C LEU A 169 21.54 7.10 -14.00
N PHE A 170 21.96 8.32 -14.33
CA PHE A 170 23.18 8.58 -15.11
C PHE A 170 24.38 8.97 -14.24
N ALA A 171 24.45 8.39 -13.02
CA ALA A 171 25.60 8.59 -12.13
C ALA A 171 26.90 8.17 -12.83
N TYR A 172 28.00 8.87 -12.53
CA TYR A 172 29.33 8.63 -13.10
C TYR A 172 29.42 8.78 -14.63
N ASN A 173 28.67 9.73 -15.21
CA ASN A 173 28.67 10.02 -16.65
C ASN A 173 28.31 8.82 -17.55
N LYS A 174 27.46 7.91 -17.06
CA LYS A 174 26.85 6.91 -17.94
C LYS A 174 25.95 7.61 -18.96
N ASN A 175 26.06 7.21 -20.22
CA ASN A 175 25.24 7.74 -21.31
C ASN A 175 24.05 6.84 -21.65
N GLU A 176 24.07 5.58 -21.20
CA GLU A 176 23.02 4.60 -21.49
C GLU A 176 22.80 3.66 -20.31
N ILE A 177 21.54 3.26 -20.10
CA ILE A 177 21.15 2.24 -19.13
C ILE A 177 20.18 1.27 -19.81
N LEU A 178 20.55 0.00 -19.86
CA LEU A 178 19.65 -1.06 -20.30
C LEU A 178 18.63 -1.37 -19.20
N LEU A 179 17.34 -1.40 -19.55
CA LEU A 179 16.26 -1.84 -18.66
C LEU A 179 16.29 -3.37 -18.54
N ARG A 180 17.32 -3.85 -17.84
CA ARG A 180 17.55 -5.24 -17.49
C ARG A 180 17.82 -5.37 -16.01
N GLN A 181 17.59 -6.59 -15.54
CA GLN A 181 17.82 -6.99 -14.16
C GLN A 181 19.26 -6.75 -13.68
N GLU A 182 20.24 -6.77 -14.57
CA GLU A 182 21.65 -6.46 -14.27
C GLU A 182 21.82 -5.03 -13.71
N ASN A 183 20.99 -4.08 -14.17
CA ASN A 183 21.03 -2.67 -13.74
C ASN A 183 20.08 -2.36 -12.57
N HIS A 184 19.51 -3.37 -11.91
CA HIS A 184 18.56 -3.19 -10.80
C HIS A 184 19.10 -2.35 -9.66
N SER A 185 20.41 -2.41 -9.39
CA SER A 185 21.01 -1.63 -8.30
C SER A 185 20.96 -0.13 -8.58
N ILE A 186 21.09 0.27 -9.85
CA ILE A 186 21.01 1.66 -10.30
C ILE A 186 19.55 2.11 -10.28
N LEU A 187 18.65 1.33 -10.89
CA LEU A 187 17.22 1.63 -10.96
C LEU A 187 16.57 1.65 -9.57
N GLY A 188 16.95 0.72 -8.69
CA GLY A 188 16.51 0.66 -7.30
C GLY A 188 16.97 1.88 -6.51
N LYS A 189 18.26 2.27 -6.61
CA LYS A 189 18.77 3.51 -5.98
C LYS A 189 18.06 4.76 -6.50
N ALA A 190 17.79 4.83 -7.81
CA ALA A 190 17.05 5.93 -8.42
C ALA A 190 15.62 6.02 -7.88
N ARG A 191 14.91 4.88 -7.83
CA ARG A 191 13.58 4.76 -7.24
C ARG A 191 13.57 5.20 -5.77
N ASP A 192 14.53 4.75 -4.97
CA ASP A 192 14.60 5.08 -3.55
C ASP A 192 14.86 6.58 -3.33
N ARG A 193 15.71 7.21 -4.16
CA ARG A 193 15.93 8.67 -4.11
C ARG A 193 14.67 9.45 -4.46
N VAL A 194 13.92 9.03 -5.47
CA VAL A 194 12.62 9.65 -5.81
C VAL A 194 11.62 9.45 -4.67
N LYS A 195 11.55 8.24 -4.09
CA LYS A 195 10.70 7.93 -2.94
C LYS A 195 10.98 8.85 -1.75
N ASP A 196 12.26 9.11 -1.47
CA ASP A 196 12.66 9.99 -0.38
C ASP A 196 12.31 11.45 -0.66
N GLN A 197 12.39 11.91 -1.93
CA GLN A 197 11.88 13.23 -2.31
C GLN A 197 10.37 13.31 -2.13
N TYR A 198 9.61 12.30 -2.54
CA TYR A 198 8.15 12.27 -2.35
C TYR A 198 7.75 12.27 -0.87
N LYS A 199 8.47 11.53 -0.02
CA LYS A 199 8.24 11.56 1.43
C LYS A 199 8.50 12.94 2.03
N LYS A 200 9.53 13.66 1.55
CA LYS A 200 9.84 15.02 2.00
C LYS A 200 8.74 16.00 1.55
N SER A 201 8.41 16.00 0.25
CA SER A 201 7.37 16.88 -0.32
C SER A 201 5.96 16.54 0.19
N GLY A 202 5.71 15.28 0.52
CA GLY A 202 4.41 14.78 0.98
C GLY A 202 4.22 14.76 2.49
N LYS A 203 5.18 15.25 3.29
CA LYS A 203 5.13 15.15 4.76
C LYS A 203 3.86 15.77 5.35
N ASP A 204 3.44 16.91 4.83
CA ASP A 204 2.26 17.64 5.31
C ASP A 204 0.96 17.22 4.59
N LEU A 205 1.05 16.32 3.61
CA LEU A 205 -0.10 15.85 2.82
C LEU A 205 -0.79 14.64 3.44
N PHE A 206 -0.12 13.93 4.36
CA PHE A 206 -0.66 12.74 5.02
C PHE A 206 -0.48 12.81 6.53
N SER A 207 -1.49 12.36 7.27
CA SER A 207 -1.38 12.09 8.70
C SER A 207 -1.53 10.58 8.94
N LYS A 208 -0.60 9.99 9.69
CA LYS A 208 -0.70 8.58 10.11
C LYS A 208 -1.48 8.38 11.40
N ASN A 209 -1.82 9.48 12.09
CA ASN A 209 -2.49 9.47 13.40
C ASN A 209 -1.86 8.47 14.39
N THR A 210 -0.52 8.33 14.37
CA THR A 210 0.20 7.26 15.07
C THR A 210 -0.05 7.25 16.56
N LEU A 211 -0.16 8.42 17.20
CA LEU A 211 -0.43 8.52 18.64
C LEU A 211 -1.83 8.01 19.00
N LEU A 212 -2.85 8.35 18.20
CA LEU A 212 -4.21 7.86 18.39
C LEU A 212 -4.26 6.34 18.17
N TRP A 213 -3.57 5.83 17.15
CA TRP A 213 -3.46 4.40 16.93
C TRP A 213 -2.75 3.66 18.09
N LEU A 214 -1.66 4.24 18.63
CA LEU A 214 -0.92 3.69 19.77
C LEU A 214 -1.77 3.63 21.04
N SER A 215 -2.71 4.57 21.24
CA SER A 215 -3.59 4.55 22.41
C SER A 215 -4.42 3.26 22.50
N GLY A 216 -4.73 2.62 21.38
CA GLY A 216 -5.41 1.33 21.35
C GLY A 216 -4.61 0.20 22.01
N LEU A 217 -3.28 0.27 22.02
CA LEU A 217 -2.41 -0.72 22.67
C LEU A 217 -2.58 -0.74 24.20
N LEU A 218 -3.17 0.30 24.79
CA LEU A 218 -3.45 0.33 26.22
C LEU A 218 -4.46 -0.76 26.63
N ILE A 219 -5.42 -1.12 25.77
CA ILE A 219 -6.44 -2.14 26.09
C ILE A 219 -5.81 -3.51 26.35
N PRO A 220 -5.01 -4.12 25.44
CA PRO A 220 -4.38 -5.40 25.72
C PRO A 220 -3.36 -5.33 26.85
N ILE A 221 -2.62 -4.21 26.99
CA ILE A 221 -1.64 -4.04 28.08
C ILE A 221 -2.33 -4.02 29.44
N LEU A 222 -3.37 -3.19 29.61
CA LEU A 222 -4.16 -3.12 30.83
C LEU A 222 -4.91 -4.43 31.10
N GLY A 223 -5.43 -5.09 30.06
CA GLY A 223 -6.07 -6.39 30.18
C GLY A 223 -5.13 -7.46 30.77
N CYS A 224 -3.90 -7.54 30.27
CA CYS A 224 -2.90 -8.46 30.80
C CYS A 224 -2.49 -8.10 32.24
N LEU A 225 -2.30 -6.81 32.54
CA LEU A 225 -1.99 -6.35 33.89
C LEU A 225 -3.09 -6.71 34.89
N LEU A 226 -4.35 -6.53 34.52
CA LEU A 226 -5.49 -6.86 35.36
C LEU A 226 -5.61 -8.37 35.63
N LEU A 227 -5.28 -9.22 34.66
CA LEU A 227 -5.22 -10.68 34.86
C LEU A 227 -4.13 -11.06 35.86
N VAL A 228 -2.94 -10.46 35.76
CA VAL A 228 -1.85 -10.68 36.72
C VAL A 228 -2.27 -10.22 38.13
N LEU A 229 -2.87 -9.03 38.26
CA LEU A 229 -3.40 -8.55 39.55
C LEU A 229 -4.52 -9.44 40.09
N GLY A 230 -5.29 -10.10 39.22
CA GLY A 230 -6.31 -11.09 39.55
C GLY A 230 -5.81 -12.47 39.94
N GLN A 231 -4.50 -12.64 40.18
CA GLN A 231 -3.83 -13.93 40.42
C GLN A 231 -3.98 -14.94 39.25
N GLN A 232 -4.24 -14.44 38.04
CA GLN A 232 -4.25 -15.23 36.80
C GLN A 232 -2.95 -14.96 36.01
N GLU A 233 -1.80 -15.11 36.68
CA GLU A 233 -0.49 -14.71 36.15
C GLU A 233 -0.10 -15.48 34.88
N GLU A 234 -0.32 -16.80 34.87
CA GLU A 234 -0.04 -17.64 33.70
C GLU A 234 -0.87 -17.20 32.48
N ILE A 235 -2.17 -16.96 32.67
CA ILE A 235 -3.06 -16.55 31.58
C ILE A 235 -2.70 -15.16 31.07
N GLY A 236 -2.45 -14.21 31.98
CA GLY A 236 -2.07 -12.84 31.63
C GLY A 236 -0.75 -12.76 30.88
N THR A 237 0.26 -13.52 31.32
CA THR A 237 1.57 -13.57 30.67
C THR A 237 1.51 -14.23 29.29
N ILE A 238 0.83 -15.37 29.16
CA ILE A 238 0.65 -16.07 27.88
C ILE A 238 -0.09 -15.17 26.88
N LEU A 239 -1.19 -14.54 27.30
CA LEU A 239 -1.98 -13.66 26.43
C LEU A 239 -1.17 -12.45 25.96
N GLY A 240 -0.41 -11.83 26.86
CA GLY A 240 0.43 -10.68 26.55
C GLY A 240 1.53 -11.03 25.55
N VAL A 241 2.25 -12.14 25.79
CA VAL A 241 3.29 -12.64 24.88
C VAL A 241 2.69 -13.00 23.52
N ALA A 242 1.58 -13.73 23.49
CA ALA A 242 0.91 -14.13 22.25
C ALA A 242 0.41 -12.90 21.45
N THR A 243 -0.16 -11.89 22.11
CA THR A 243 -0.65 -10.67 21.45
C THR A 243 0.52 -9.84 20.90
N GLY A 244 1.59 -9.66 21.68
CA GLY A 244 2.77 -8.92 21.25
C GLY A 244 3.47 -9.58 20.07
N THR A 245 3.75 -10.88 20.18
CA THR A 245 4.37 -11.67 19.10
C THR A 245 3.47 -11.73 17.87
N GLY A 246 2.17 -11.95 18.03
CA GLY A 246 1.18 -11.96 16.94
C GLY A 246 1.10 -10.62 16.21
N THR A 247 1.16 -9.50 16.93
CA THR A 247 1.14 -8.15 16.33
C THR A 247 2.40 -7.91 15.50
N VAL A 248 3.58 -8.23 16.04
CA VAL A 248 4.85 -8.12 15.31
C VAL A 248 4.83 -9.02 14.07
N ALA A 249 4.37 -10.27 14.20
CA ALA A 249 4.23 -11.20 13.09
C ALA A 249 3.27 -10.66 12.01
N ALA A 250 2.13 -10.08 12.40
CA ALA A 250 1.15 -9.51 11.47
C ALA A 250 1.73 -8.29 10.71
N PHE A 251 2.50 -7.42 11.38
CA PHE A 251 3.21 -6.32 10.70
C PHE A 251 4.27 -6.81 9.73
N LEU A 252 5.02 -7.85 10.11
CA LEU A 252 6.03 -8.44 9.25
C LEU A 252 5.41 -9.19 8.07
N LEU A 253 4.28 -9.88 8.26
CA LEU A 253 3.52 -10.50 7.18
C LEU A 253 2.96 -9.42 6.25
N LYS A 254 2.36 -8.35 6.78
CA LYS A 254 1.92 -7.19 6.00
C LYS A 254 3.07 -6.63 5.18
N HIS A 255 4.22 -6.35 5.82
CA HIS A 255 5.39 -5.84 5.11
C HIS A 255 5.93 -6.85 4.11
N SER A 256 5.90 -8.16 4.41
CA SER A 256 6.34 -9.20 3.49
C SER A 256 5.42 -9.30 2.29
N VAL A 257 4.10 -9.41 2.46
CA VAL A 257 3.07 -9.43 1.41
C VAL A 257 3.13 -8.16 0.55
N LEU A 258 3.27 -6.98 1.16
CA LEU A 258 3.41 -5.71 0.43
C LEU A 258 4.77 -5.56 -0.26
N THR A 259 5.83 -6.19 0.28
CA THR A 259 7.17 -6.25 -0.33
C THR A 259 7.35 -7.52 -1.18
N PHE A 260 6.28 -8.29 -1.41
CA PHE A 260 6.33 -9.59 -2.12
C PHE A 260 6.38 -9.44 -3.64
N LYS A 261 6.69 -8.22 -4.13
CA LYS A 261 7.36 -8.05 -5.42
C LYS A 261 8.88 -8.12 -5.24
N GLU A 262 9.29 -9.34 -4.86
CA GLU A 262 10.59 -10.03 -4.86
C GLU A 262 11.90 -9.27 -4.58
N ASP A 263 12.68 -9.77 -3.60
CA ASP A 263 14.07 -9.34 -3.35
C ASP A 263 14.88 -10.46 -2.67
N ARG A 264 16.07 -10.78 -3.18
CA ARG A 264 16.70 -12.13 -3.08
C ARG A 264 18.17 -12.19 -2.60
N GLY A 265 18.63 -11.37 -1.65
CA GLY A 265 19.95 -11.59 -1.00
C GLY A 265 19.96 -12.85 -0.09
N PHE A 266 21.03 -13.66 0.00
CA PHE A 266 21.05 -14.89 0.81
C PHE A 266 20.73 -14.65 2.30
N PHE A 267 21.42 -13.70 2.94
CA PHE A 267 21.09 -13.30 4.31
C PHE A 267 19.69 -12.68 4.41
N LYS A 268 19.23 -11.92 3.41
CA LYS A 268 17.87 -11.35 3.39
C LYS A 268 16.78 -12.39 3.08
N LYS A 269 17.08 -13.48 2.37
CA LYS A 269 16.19 -14.64 2.12
C LYS A 269 16.12 -15.52 3.36
N LEU A 270 17.26 -15.72 4.03
CA LEU A 270 17.34 -16.37 5.32
C LEU A 270 16.50 -15.54 6.29
N PHE A 271 16.75 -14.25 6.50
CA PHE A 271 15.86 -13.39 7.29
C PHE A 271 14.39 -13.39 6.80
N LYS A 272 14.08 -13.36 5.49
CA LYS A 272 12.70 -13.36 4.96
C LYS A 272 11.93 -14.68 5.11
N LYS A 273 12.60 -15.83 5.19
CA LYS A 273 11.97 -17.15 5.42
C LYS A 273 12.10 -17.56 6.87
N PHE A 274 13.27 -17.33 7.45
CA PHE A 274 13.62 -17.65 8.83
C PHE A 274 12.90 -16.73 9.82
N ILE A 275 12.65 -15.44 9.56
CA ILE A 275 11.79 -14.64 10.43
C ILE A 275 10.37 -15.24 10.47
N PRO A 276 9.59 -15.29 9.38
CA PRO A 276 8.23 -15.84 9.47
C PRO A 276 8.20 -17.32 9.86
N ALA A 277 9.23 -18.14 9.57
CA ALA A 277 9.30 -19.53 10.04
C ALA A 277 9.71 -19.65 11.53
N LEU A 278 10.64 -18.82 12.03
CA LEU A 278 10.99 -18.72 13.46
C LEU A 278 9.82 -18.14 14.25
N PHE A 279 9.07 -17.20 13.67
CA PHE A 279 7.86 -16.63 14.28
C PHE A 279 6.66 -17.57 14.16
N ALA A 280 6.49 -18.30 13.07
CA ALA A 280 5.51 -19.40 12.99
C ALA A 280 5.88 -20.53 13.96
N LEU A 281 7.17 -20.77 14.19
CA LEU A 281 7.67 -21.67 15.23
C LEU A 281 7.39 -21.09 16.62
N LEU A 282 7.57 -19.79 16.87
CA LEU A 282 7.22 -19.16 18.16
C LEU A 282 5.71 -19.18 18.41
N ILE A 283 4.90 -18.87 17.40
CA ILE A 283 3.44 -19.00 17.45
C ILE A 283 3.07 -20.47 17.65
N ALA A 284 3.67 -21.41 16.93
CA ALA A 284 3.44 -22.85 17.09
C ALA A 284 3.89 -23.35 18.47
N VAL A 285 4.97 -22.82 19.05
CA VAL A 285 5.45 -23.14 20.40
C VAL A 285 4.55 -22.53 21.47
N SER A 286 4.07 -21.29 21.29
CA SER A 286 3.06 -20.69 22.17
C SER A 286 1.72 -21.41 22.07
N LEU A 287 1.30 -21.81 20.86
CA LEU A 287 0.13 -22.64 20.65
C LEU A 287 0.34 -24.01 21.31
N PHE A 288 1.45 -24.69 21.08
CA PHE A 288 1.76 -26.00 21.65
C PHE A 288 1.82 -25.99 23.18
N ALA A 289 2.44 -24.96 23.78
CA ALA A 289 2.46 -24.76 25.23
C ALA A 289 1.05 -24.54 25.83
N VAL A 290 0.12 -23.95 25.06
CA VAL A 290 -1.27 -23.70 25.47
C VAL A 290 -2.18 -24.90 25.20
N PHE A 291 -1.99 -25.62 24.09
CA PHE A 291 -2.76 -26.80 23.70
C PHE A 291 -2.44 -28.04 24.55
N GLY A 292 -1.28 -28.08 25.23
CA GLY A 292 -1.02 -29.05 26.28
C GLY A 292 -1.92 -28.92 27.53
N GLY A 293 -2.62 -27.78 27.69
CA GLY A 293 -3.44 -27.46 28.87
C GLY A 293 -4.91 -27.11 28.60
N GLY A 294 -5.42 -27.28 27.37
CA GLY A 294 -6.86 -27.14 27.05
C GLY A 294 -7.42 -25.71 26.82
N MET A 295 -6.59 -24.67 26.77
CA MET A 295 -7.05 -23.26 26.68
C MET A 295 -6.97 -22.66 25.27
N VAL A 296 -7.69 -23.27 24.31
CA VAL A 296 -7.66 -22.91 22.87
C VAL A 296 -8.07 -21.45 22.56
N PHE A 297 -8.80 -20.79 23.46
CA PHE A 297 -9.34 -19.44 23.22
C PHE A 297 -8.28 -18.32 23.34
N ILE A 298 -7.23 -18.49 24.14
CA ILE A 298 -6.17 -17.48 24.35
C ILE A 298 -5.49 -17.08 23.03
N PRO A 299 -5.00 -18.03 22.20
CA PRO A 299 -4.36 -17.67 20.93
C PRO A 299 -5.34 -17.04 19.93
N LEU A 300 -6.62 -17.43 19.92
CA LEU A 300 -7.63 -16.80 19.06
C LEU A 300 -7.82 -15.33 19.44
N VAL A 301 -7.89 -15.02 20.74
CA VAL A 301 -8.00 -13.65 21.24
C VAL A 301 -6.75 -12.83 20.92
N ALA A 302 -5.56 -13.42 21.10
CA ALA A 302 -4.30 -12.77 20.73
C ALA A 302 -4.23 -12.43 19.23
N LEU A 303 -4.67 -13.36 18.37
CA LEU A 303 -4.75 -13.16 16.92
C LEU A 303 -5.75 -12.06 16.56
N ALA A 304 -6.93 -12.04 17.20
CA ALA A 304 -7.94 -11.00 16.99
C ALA A 304 -7.41 -9.61 17.36
N ASN A 305 -6.74 -9.47 18.51
CA ASN A 305 -6.09 -8.21 18.90
C ASN A 305 -5.02 -7.78 17.89
N ALA A 306 -4.13 -8.70 17.49
CA ALA A 306 -3.09 -8.43 16.50
C ALA A 306 -3.67 -7.97 15.15
N ALA A 307 -4.73 -8.65 14.68
CA ALA A 307 -5.41 -8.30 13.44
C ALA A 307 -6.02 -6.89 13.52
N LEU A 308 -6.74 -6.56 14.61
CA LEU A 308 -7.30 -5.23 14.82
C LEU A 308 -6.21 -4.15 14.81
N ILE A 309 -5.11 -4.36 15.53
CA ILE A 309 -3.99 -3.41 15.60
C ILE A 309 -3.41 -3.14 14.20
N VAL A 310 -3.22 -4.17 13.37
CA VAL A 310 -2.65 -4.02 12.02
C VAL A 310 -3.62 -3.43 11.01
N VAL A 311 -4.90 -3.81 11.07
CA VAL A 311 -5.95 -3.26 10.18
C VAL A 311 -6.14 -1.77 10.46
N PHE A 312 -6.29 -1.39 11.73
CA PHE A 312 -6.47 0.02 12.10
C PHE A 312 -5.21 0.86 11.91
N ASN A 313 -4.02 0.28 11.82
CA ASN A 313 -2.82 1.04 11.42
C ASN A 313 -2.95 1.63 10.01
N GLU A 314 -3.61 0.92 9.09
CA GLU A 314 -3.81 1.39 7.71
C GLU A 314 -4.98 2.36 7.62
N LEU A 315 -6.11 2.00 8.24
CA LEU A 315 -7.31 2.83 8.25
C LEU A 315 -7.12 4.19 8.93
N MET A 316 -6.15 4.31 9.84
CA MET A 316 -5.82 5.57 10.52
C MET A 316 -4.91 6.48 9.69
N THR A 317 -4.40 6.03 8.55
CA THR A 317 -3.65 6.87 7.62
C THR A 317 -4.62 7.64 6.74
N ILE A 318 -4.63 8.97 6.87
CA ILE A 318 -5.53 9.88 6.16
C ILE A 318 -4.76 10.91 5.33
N ARG A 319 -5.41 11.46 4.31
CA ARG A 319 -4.94 12.69 3.64
C ARG A 319 -5.31 13.91 4.49
N THR A 320 -4.41 14.87 4.56
CA THR A 320 -4.71 16.18 5.19
C THR A 320 -5.51 17.06 4.22
N PRO A 321 -6.08 18.20 4.65
CA PRO A 321 -6.73 19.13 3.73
C PRO A 321 -5.83 19.54 2.56
N LYS A 322 -4.53 19.81 2.82
CA LYS A 322 -3.53 20.06 1.78
C LYS A 322 -3.33 18.85 0.86
N GLY A 323 -3.35 17.64 1.41
CA GLY A 323 -3.31 16.40 0.63
C GLY A 323 -4.50 16.28 -0.33
N ASN A 324 -5.69 16.67 0.13
CA ASN A 324 -6.90 16.68 -0.70
C ASN A 324 -6.88 17.77 -1.78
N GLU A 325 -6.24 18.92 -1.56
CA GLU A 325 -6.03 19.92 -2.62
C GLU A 325 -5.19 19.34 -3.77
N VAL A 326 -4.10 18.64 -3.45
CA VAL A 326 -3.26 17.97 -4.47
C VAL A 326 -4.00 16.80 -5.13
N LEU A 327 -4.83 16.08 -4.38
CA LEU A 327 -5.69 15.05 -4.96
C LEU A 327 -6.72 15.67 -5.92
N ALA A 328 -7.36 16.78 -5.55
CA ALA A 328 -8.33 17.45 -6.41
C ALA A 328 -7.69 17.99 -7.70
N GLU A 329 -6.44 18.44 -7.66
CA GLU A 329 -5.69 18.76 -8.88
C GLU A 329 -5.46 17.52 -9.76
N ALA A 330 -5.05 16.41 -9.16
CA ALA A 330 -4.86 15.15 -9.89
C ALA A 330 -6.18 14.66 -10.52
N GLU A 331 -7.30 14.78 -9.81
CA GLU A 331 -8.63 14.47 -10.33
C GLU A 331 -9.10 15.50 -11.37
N GLY A 332 -8.75 16.78 -11.22
CA GLY A 332 -9.05 17.83 -12.21
C GLY A 332 -8.33 17.62 -13.54
N LEU A 333 -7.07 17.19 -13.50
CA LEU A 333 -6.32 16.74 -14.67
C LEU A 333 -6.93 15.48 -15.28
N THR A 334 -7.32 14.52 -14.43
CA THR A 334 -8.01 13.29 -14.87
C THR A 334 -9.33 13.63 -15.55
N MET A 335 -10.08 14.60 -15.03
CA MET A 335 -11.32 15.08 -15.62
C MET A 335 -11.07 15.72 -16.98
N TYR A 336 -10.07 16.59 -17.11
CA TYR A 336 -9.71 17.21 -18.39
C TYR A 336 -9.30 16.18 -19.46
N MET A 337 -8.44 15.23 -19.09
CA MET A 337 -7.92 14.23 -20.04
C MET A 337 -8.87 13.05 -20.31
N GLY A 338 -9.72 12.73 -19.33
CA GLY A 338 -10.66 11.60 -19.37
C GLY A 338 -12.03 11.95 -19.94
N THR A 339 -12.36 13.23 -20.12
CA THR A 339 -13.64 13.64 -20.70
C THR A 339 -13.52 13.76 -22.23
N ALA A 340 -14.32 12.98 -22.96
CA ALA A 340 -14.40 13.03 -24.42
C ALA A 340 -15.25 14.20 -24.96
N GLU A 341 -15.92 14.96 -24.09
CA GLU A 341 -16.76 16.11 -24.46
C GLU A 341 -15.90 17.33 -24.85
N LYS A 342 -15.42 17.31 -26.11
CA LYS A 342 -14.82 18.45 -26.82
C LYS A 342 -15.58 19.77 -26.54
N ARG A 343 -16.90 19.75 -26.77
CA ARG A 343 -17.76 20.95 -26.81
C ARG A 343 -17.95 21.70 -25.49
N ARG A 344 -17.84 21.04 -24.33
CA ARG A 344 -18.19 21.65 -23.02
C ARG A 344 -16.99 22.29 -22.33
N LEU A 345 -15.78 21.79 -22.59
CA LEU A 345 -14.51 22.36 -22.09
C LEU A 345 -13.94 23.44 -23.01
N GLU A 346 -14.25 23.39 -24.32
CA GLU A 346 -13.88 24.39 -25.33
C GLU A 346 -14.52 25.78 -25.10
N MET A 347 -15.58 25.89 -24.28
CA MET A 347 -16.32 27.14 -24.09
C MET A 347 -15.56 28.23 -23.32
N PHE A 348 -14.50 27.88 -22.57
CA PHE A 348 -13.84 28.84 -21.66
C PHE A 348 -12.39 29.19 -22.03
N ASN A 349 -11.64 28.26 -22.65
CA ASN A 349 -10.35 28.52 -23.30
C ASN A 349 -9.90 27.22 -24.00
N PRO A 350 -10.09 27.01 -25.32
CA PRO A 350 -9.70 25.75 -25.95
C PRO A 350 -8.16 25.63 -25.93
N PRO A 351 -7.58 24.68 -25.18
CA PRO A 351 -6.16 24.39 -25.32
C PRO A 351 -5.93 23.90 -26.76
N GLU A 352 -4.93 24.46 -27.44
CA GLU A 352 -4.61 24.06 -28.81
C GLU A 352 -4.32 22.55 -28.84
N GLU A 353 -5.03 21.81 -29.71
CA GLU A 353 -4.83 20.36 -29.86
C GLU A 353 -3.58 20.10 -30.71
N THR A 354 -2.42 20.41 -30.14
CA THR A 354 -1.12 20.23 -30.78
C THR A 354 -0.40 18.97 -30.26
N PRO A 355 0.50 18.36 -31.06
CA PRO A 355 1.31 17.24 -30.59
C PRO A 355 2.14 17.58 -29.34
N GLU A 356 2.56 18.83 -29.18
CA GLU A 356 3.32 19.29 -28.01
C GLU A 356 2.48 19.21 -26.72
N VAL A 357 1.20 19.61 -26.79
CA VAL A 357 0.26 19.48 -25.65
C VAL A 357 0.00 18.01 -25.34
N PHE A 358 -0.15 17.18 -26.38
CA PHE A 358 -0.28 15.73 -26.22
C PHE A 358 0.92 15.14 -25.49
N GLU A 359 2.15 15.43 -25.94
CA GLU A 359 3.39 14.95 -25.34
C GLU A 359 3.53 15.43 -23.90
N ALA A 360 3.30 16.72 -23.63
CA ALA A 360 3.47 17.31 -22.30
C ALA A 360 2.58 16.65 -21.23
N LEU A 361 1.37 16.23 -21.60
CA LEU A 361 0.40 15.62 -20.68
C LEU A 361 0.38 14.09 -20.69
N LEU A 362 1.01 13.44 -21.68
CA LEU A 362 1.06 11.98 -21.78
C LEU A 362 1.61 11.29 -20.50
N PRO A 363 2.69 11.76 -19.85
CA PRO A 363 3.17 11.17 -18.60
C PRO A 363 2.16 11.27 -17.46
N TYR A 364 1.39 12.36 -17.40
CA TYR A 364 0.33 12.57 -16.41
C TYR A 364 -0.86 11.66 -16.71
N ALA A 365 -1.28 11.56 -17.96
CA ALA A 365 -2.34 10.65 -18.38
C ALA A 365 -1.99 9.19 -18.03
N PHE A 366 -0.74 8.79 -18.25
CA PHE A 366 -0.23 7.47 -17.87
C PHE A 366 -0.24 7.25 -16.35
N ALA A 367 0.28 8.20 -15.56
CA ALA A 367 0.27 8.12 -14.10
C ALA A 367 -1.16 8.07 -13.52
N LEU A 368 -2.07 8.80 -14.14
CA LEU A 368 -3.47 8.92 -13.74
C LEU A 368 -4.36 7.80 -14.29
N GLY A 369 -3.88 7.00 -15.25
CA GLY A 369 -4.60 5.84 -15.80
C GLY A 369 -5.62 6.20 -16.88
N VAL A 370 -5.45 7.35 -17.54
CA VAL A 370 -6.30 7.85 -18.64
C VAL A 370 -5.51 8.05 -19.95
N ALA A 371 -4.35 7.40 -20.08
CA ALA A 371 -3.49 7.53 -21.26
C ALA A 371 -4.16 7.12 -22.57
N GLU A 372 -4.97 6.06 -22.56
CA GLU A 372 -5.69 5.60 -23.75
C GLU A 372 -6.73 6.63 -24.19
N THR A 373 -7.56 7.12 -23.26
CA THR A 373 -8.57 8.16 -23.53
C THR A 373 -7.92 9.46 -24.02
N TRP A 374 -6.82 9.87 -23.38
CA TRP A 374 -6.05 11.04 -23.79
C TRP A 374 -5.51 10.89 -25.21
N ALA A 375 -4.93 9.73 -25.53
CA ALA A 375 -4.37 9.48 -26.84
C ALA A 375 -5.44 9.36 -27.95
N ASN A 376 -6.60 8.75 -27.66
CA ASN A 376 -7.73 8.68 -28.58
C ASN A 376 -8.24 10.09 -28.96
N ARG A 377 -8.13 11.08 -28.07
CA ARG A 377 -8.52 12.47 -28.37
C ARG A 377 -7.66 13.09 -29.48
N PHE A 378 -6.38 12.73 -29.53
CA PHE A 378 -5.40 13.30 -30.46
C PHE A 378 -5.17 12.43 -31.71
N GLU A 379 -5.80 11.26 -31.82
CA GLU A 379 -5.59 10.29 -32.91
C GLU A 379 -5.64 10.92 -34.31
N ASP A 380 -6.70 11.69 -34.62
CA ASP A 380 -6.85 12.33 -35.94
C ASP A 380 -5.74 13.36 -36.20
N LYS A 381 -5.38 14.16 -35.19
CA LYS A 381 -4.35 15.21 -35.29
C LYS A 381 -2.94 14.64 -35.41
N LEU A 382 -2.65 13.59 -34.65
CA LEU A 382 -1.36 12.89 -34.71
C LEU A 382 -1.17 12.19 -36.07
N LYS A 383 -2.26 11.65 -36.66
CA LYS A 383 -2.24 11.10 -38.02
C LYS A 383 -2.04 12.19 -39.07
N GLU A 384 -2.80 13.28 -39.00
CA GLU A 384 -2.73 14.40 -39.94
C GLU A 384 -1.32 15.01 -39.99
N GLN A 385 -0.70 15.20 -38.82
CA GLN A 385 0.63 15.79 -38.71
C GLN A 385 1.78 14.78 -38.80
N GLN A 386 1.48 13.50 -39.10
CA GLN A 386 2.45 12.40 -39.16
C GLN A 386 3.39 12.40 -37.93
N TYR A 387 2.79 12.53 -36.74
CA TYR A 387 3.52 12.67 -35.48
C TYR A 387 4.60 11.61 -35.30
N GLN A 388 5.78 12.07 -34.86
CA GLN A 388 6.92 11.24 -34.52
C GLN A 388 7.37 11.58 -33.09
N PRO A 389 7.33 10.63 -32.14
CA PRO A 389 7.72 10.93 -30.77
C PRO A 389 9.22 11.22 -30.67
N THR A 390 9.58 12.35 -30.07
CA THR A 390 10.99 12.68 -29.80
C THR A 390 11.55 11.90 -28.61
N TRP A 391 10.67 11.47 -27.71
CA TRP A 391 10.97 10.79 -26.46
C TRP A 391 11.13 9.26 -26.59
N TYR A 392 10.77 8.70 -27.74
CA TYR A 392 10.79 7.25 -28.00
C TYR A 392 11.34 6.90 -29.38
N THR A 393 12.16 5.86 -29.46
CA THR A 393 12.64 5.30 -30.73
C THR A 393 12.36 3.80 -30.77
N GLY A 394 11.83 3.29 -31.88
CA GLY A 394 11.44 1.88 -32.00
C GLY A 394 10.95 1.49 -33.40
N ALA A 395 10.67 0.20 -33.59
CA ALA A 395 10.40 -0.35 -34.92
C ALA A 395 8.98 -0.09 -35.43
N ASN A 396 8.01 0.15 -34.55
CA ASN A 396 6.60 0.33 -34.92
C ASN A 396 6.04 1.69 -34.46
N LEU A 397 6.54 2.76 -35.08
CA LEU A 397 6.10 4.13 -34.81
C LEU A 397 4.63 4.38 -35.23
N ALA A 398 4.07 3.54 -36.12
CA ALA A 398 2.67 3.60 -36.51
C ALA A 398 1.70 3.31 -35.35
N SER A 399 2.16 2.65 -34.28
CA SER A 399 1.38 2.44 -33.06
C SER A 399 1.07 3.75 -32.30
N PHE A 400 1.81 4.83 -32.54
CA PHE A 400 1.57 6.14 -31.92
C PHE A 400 0.40 6.92 -32.52
N TYR A 401 -0.22 6.41 -33.59
CA TYR A 401 -1.41 7.02 -34.20
C TYR A 401 -2.72 6.60 -33.52
N THR A 402 -2.69 5.67 -32.57
CA THR A 402 -3.90 5.12 -31.92
C THR A 402 -3.73 5.17 -30.41
N GLY A 403 -4.80 5.41 -29.67
CA GLY A 403 -4.68 5.44 -28.20
C GLY A 403 -4.36 4.10 -27.57
N SER A 404 -4.85 3.00 -28.14
CA SER A 404 -4.50 1.64 -27.70
C SER A 404 -3.02 1.34 -27.92
N GLY A 405 -2.43 1.79 -29.03
CA GLY A 405 -1.00 1.66 -29.28
C GLY A 405 -0.14 2.42 -28.27
N ILE A 406 -0.47 3.67 -27.98
CA ILE A 406 0.23 4.48 -26.95
C ILE A 406 0.10 3.85 -25.55
N ALA A 407 -1.10 3.39 -25.17
CA ALA A 407 -1.32 2.70 -23.91
C ALA A 407 -0.51 1.40 -23.82
N SER A 408 -0.37 0.67 -24.93
CA SER A 408 0.43 -0.57 -24.98
C SER A 408 1.92 -0.28 -24.80
N VAL A 409 2.47 0.77 -25.44
CA VAL A 409 3.89 1.15 -25.32
C VAL A 409 4.21 1.61 -23.91
N THR A 410 3.40 2.52 -23.34
CA THR A 410 3.61 3.04 -21.98
C THR A 410 3.52 1.92 -20.93
N SER A 411 2.58 0.98 -21.10
CA SER A 411 2.47 -0.21 -20.25
C SER A 411 3.67 -1.13 -20.38
N ALA A 412 4.14 -1.39 -21.61
CA ALA A 412 5.31 -2.24 -21.87
C ALA A 412 6.58 -1.63 -21.24
N VAL A 413 6.83 -0.34 -21.45
CA VAL A 413 7.94 0.39 -20.83
C VAL A 413 7.86 0.32 -19.30
N SER A 414 6.68 0.57 -18.71
CA SER A 414 6.49 0.46 -17.27
C SER A 414 6.75 -0.94 -16.74
N SER A 415 6.38 -1.98 -17.49
CA SER A 415 6.63 -3.38 -17.13
C SER A 415 8.13 -3.71 -17.17
N SER A 416 8.87 -3.21 -18.16
CA SER A 416 10.32 -3.39 -18.28
C SER A 416 11.09 -2.60 -17.22
N ILE A 417 10.64 -1.40 -16.87
CA ILE A 417 11.21 -0.64 -15.73
C ILE A 417 10.98 -1.41 -14.44
N ALA A 418 9.77 -1.92 -14.23
CA ALA A 418 9.43 -2.70 -13.04
C ALA A 418 10.28 -3.97 -12.91
N SER A 419 10.45 -4.73 -14.00
CA SER A 419 11.26 -5.96 -14.00
C SER A 419 12.75 -5.67 -13.84
N ALA A 420 13.26 -4.63 -14.49
CA ALA A 420 14.67 -4.23 -14.40
C ALA A 420 15.07 -3.67 -13.04
N SER A 421 14.12 -3.11 -12.28
CA SER A 421 14.36 -2.56 -10.94
C SER A 421 14.49 -3.62 -9.83
N VAL A 422 14.37 -4.91 -10.17
CA VAL A 422 14.41 -6.05 -9.24
C VAL A 422 15.69 -6.85 -9.43
N ALA A 423 16.31 -7.40 -8.39
CA ALA A 423 17.58 -8.16 -8.50
C ALA A 423 17.44 -9.56 -9.13
N PRO A 424 18.44 -10.07 -9.89
CA PRO A 424 18.41 -11.40 -10.52
C PRO A 424 18.32 -12.56 -9.52
N GLY A 425 17.54 -13.58 -9.89
CA GLY A 425 17.32 -14.77 -9.07
C GLY A 425 18.42 -15.82 -9.26
N SER A 426 19.03 -16.29 -8.17
CA SER A 426 19.85 -17.50 -8.18
C SER A 426 18.95 -18.74 -8.33
N SER A 427 19.15 -19.52 -9.40
CA SER A 427 18.46 -20.78 -9.67
C SER A 427 19.09 -21.94 -8.87
N SER A 428 18.33 -22.54 -7.97
CA SER A 428 18.43 -23.96 -7.65
C SER A 428 17.02 -24.55 -7.77
N GLY A 429 16.87 -25.54 -8.63
CA GLY A 429 15.59 -26.07 -9.07
C GLY A 429 14.86 -26.89 -7.99
N SER A 430 13.58 -26.60 -7.82
CA SER A 430 12.47 -27.56 -7.84
C SER A 430 11.25 -26.71 -8.25
N GLY A 431 10.42 -27.05 -9.24
CA GLY A 431 9.75 -28.32 -9.45
C GLY A 431 8.24 -28.05 -9.39
N GLY A 432 7.65 -27.60 -10.51
CA GLY A 432 6.25 -27.80 -10.90
C GLY A 432 5.12 -27.12 -10.09
N GLY A 433 4.29 -26.35 -10.80
CA GLY A 433 2.97 -25.93 -10.29
C GLY A 433 2.35 -24.79 -11.08
N GLY A 434 1.93 -25.07 -12.32
CA GLY A 434 1.16 -24.12 -13.12
C GLY A 434 -0.26 -23.97 -12.59
N SER A 435 -0.75 -22.73 -12.55
CA SER A 435 -2.19 -22.46 -12.55
C SER A 435 -2.50 -21.46 -13.65
N SER A 436 -3.29 -21.93 -14.59
CA SER A 436 -3.82 -21.30 -15.78
C SER A 436 -4.99 -20.37 -15.43
N GLY A 437 -5.00 -19.21 -16.08
CA GLY A 437 -6.18 -18.66 -16.75
C GLY A 437 -7.36 -18.20 -15.89
N GLY A 438 -7.67 -16.91 -16.00
CA GLY A 438 -8.95 -16.37 -15.55
C GLY A 438 -9.03 -14.85 -15.72
N GLY A 439 -9.18 -14.40 -16.96
CA GLY A 439 -9.56 -13.03 -17.27
C GLY A 439 -10.98 -12.75 -16.76
N GLY A 440 -11.15 -11.65 -16.04
CA GLY A 440 -12.44 -11.11 -15.65
C GLY A 440 -12.56 -9.70 -16.23
N GLY A 441 -13.36 -9.59 -17.28
CA GLY A 441 -13.66 -8.36 -17.99
C GLY A 441 -14.64 -7.45 -17.23
N GLY A 442 -14.80 -6.26 -17.79
CA GLY A 442 -15.52 -5.13 -17.24
C GLY A 442 -17.04 -5.33 -17.09
N GLY A 443 -17.63 -4.39 -16.37
CA GLY A 443 -19.07 -4.32 -16.13
C GLY A 443 -19.40 -3.13 -15.24
N GLY A 444 -19.20 -1.92 -15.77
CA GLY A 444 -19.82 -0.73 -15.22
C GLY A 444 -21.31 -0.76 -15.52
N GLY A 445 -22.14 -0.70 -14.49
CA GLY A 445 -23.59 -0.55 -14.60
C GLY A 445 -24.00 0.65 -13.76
N GLY A 446 -24.38 1.74 -14.44
CA GLY A 446 -25.16 2.84 -13.87
C GLY A 446 -26.63 2.71 -14.27
N GLY A 447 -27.50 3.35 -13.48
CA GLY A 447 -28.97 3.41 -13.64
C GLY A 447 -29.65 2.23 -12.94
N TRP A 448 -30.48 2.41 -11.91
CA TRP A 448 -31.48 3.46 -11.65
C TRP A 448 -31.46 3.97 -10.21
#